data_AF-S4P3D8-F1
#
_entry.id   AF-S4P3D8-F1
#
_cell.length_a   1.000
_cell.length_b   1.000
_cell.length_c   1.000
_cell.angle_alpha   90.00
_cell.angle_beta   90.00
_cell.angle_gamma   90.00
#
_symmetry.space_group_name_H-M   'P 1'
#
loop_
_entity.id
_entity.type
_entity.pdbx_description
1 polymer ?
#
loop_
_entity_poly.entity_id
_entity_poly.type
_entity_poly.pdbx_seq_one_letter_code
_entity_poly.pdbx_strand_id
1 'polypeptide(L)'
;FCVVDALQHYLRVNGRLPDRIIIYRDGVGDGQLKLIQDYEIPQMQISISCFDDNYKPSITYIVVQKRINTRIFLKQGKEFANPDPGTVVDNLITRRDWYDFL
;
A
#
# COMPACT_ATOMS: atom_id res chain seq x y z
N PHE A 1 13.62 -8.58 -1.31
CA PHE A 1 12.30 -9.22 -1.23
C PHE A 1 11.85 -9.53 -2.64
N CYS A 2 11.81 -10.81 -3.03
CA CYS A 2 11.44 -11.19 -4.38
C CYS A 2 9.98 -11.63 -4.39
N VAL A 3 9.12 -10.96 -5.16
CA VAL A 3 7.69 -11.31 -5.29
C VAL A 3 7.52 -12.74 -5.84
N VAL A 4 8.46 -13.18 -6.68
CA VAL A 4 8.47 -14.51 -7.30
C VAL A 4 8.61 -15.61 -6.25
N ASP A 5 9.52 -15.47 -5.29
CA ASP A 5 9.72 -16.46 -4.22
C ASP A 5 8.46 -16.59 -3.36
N ALA A 6 7.80 -15.46 -3.08
CA ALA A 6 6.54 -15.45 -2.33
C ALA A 6 5.41 -16.17 -3.10
N LEU A 7 5.32 -15.97 -4.43
CA LEU A 7 4.36 -16.66 -5.28
C LEU A 7 4.64 -18.16 -5.36
N GLN A 8 5.90 -18.57 -5.51
CA GLN A 8 6.31 -19.97 -5.49
C GLN A 8 5.94 -20.65 -4.18
N HIS A 9 6.21 -19.99 -3.04
CA HIS A 9 5.86 -20.52 -1.73
C HIS A 9 4.34 -20.61 -1.56
N TYR A 10 3.60 -19.58 -1.98
CA TYR A 10 2.15 -19.59 -1.92
C TYR A 10 1.55 -20.73 -2.75
N LEU A 11 2.04 -20.94 -3.98
CA LEU A 11 1.62 -22.02 -4.85
C LEU A 11 1.88 -23.39 -4.22
N ARG A 12 3.05 -23.57 -3.60
CA ARG A 12 3.41 -24.83 -2.93
C ARG A 12 2.47 -25.16 -1.78
N VAL A 13 2.07 -24.17 -0.99
CA VAL A 13 1.22 -24.38 0.20
C VAL A 13 -0.26 -24.50 -0.17
N ASN A 14 -0.73 -23.71 -1.14
CA ASN A 14 -2.16 -23.60 -1.44
C ASN A 14 -2.59 -24.37 -2.70
N GLY A 15 -1.64 -24.88 -3.50
CA GLY A 15 -1.91 -25.57 -4.76
C GLY A 15 -2.42 -24.68 -5.90
N ARG A 16 -2.53 -23.37 -5.67
CA ARG A 16 -2.95 -22.37 -6.66
C ARG A 16 -2.29 -21.02 -6.40
N LEU A 17 -2.25 -20.18 -7.43
CA LEU A 17 -1.82 -18.80 -7.32
C LEU A 17 -2.95 -17.89 -6.79
N PRO A 18 -2.63 -16.79 -6.10
CA PRO A 18 -3.64 -15.87 -5.57
C PRO A 18 -4.24 -14.96 -6.66
N ASP A 19 -5.56 -14.78 -6.67
CA ASP A 19 -6.21 -13.90 -7.65
C ASP A 19 -5.96 -12.40 -7.39
N ARG A 20 -5.62 -12.06 -6.13
CA ARG A 20 -5.36 -10.70 -5.67
C ARG A 20 -4.12 -10.64 -4.80
N ILE A 21 -3.30 -9.62 -5.01
CA ILE A 21 -2.07 -9.37 -4.27
C ILE A 21 -2.15 -7.94 -3.69
N ILE A 22 -2.08 -7.83 -2.36
CA ILE A 22 -2.06 -6.54 -1.66
C ILE A 22 -0.66 -6.34 -1.09
N ILE A 23 -0.03 -5.21 -1.43
CA ILE A 23 1.33 -4.87 -1.01
C ILE A 23 1.27 -3.63 -0.14
N TYR A 24 1.79 -3.75 1.07
CA TYR A 24 2.02 -2.63 1.97
C TYR A 24 3.49 -2.24 1.92
N ARG A 25 3.78 -1.07 1.34
CA ARG A 25 5.13 -0.53 1.21
C ARG A 25 5.40 0.52 2.27
N ASP A 26 6.17 0.16 3.29
CA ASP A 26 6.65 1.09 4.33
C ASP A 26 7.99 1.73 3.92
N GLY A 27 8.34 2.89 4.49
CA GLY A 27 9.67 3.49 4.36
C GLY A 27 9.88 4.30 3.09
N VAL A 28 8.84 5.02 2.64
CA VAL A 28 8.86 5.84 1.43
C VAL A 28 8.51 7.29 1.77
N GLY A 29 9.35 8.22 1.31
CA GLY A 29 9.06 9.66 1.40
C GLY A 29 8.22 10.15 0.22
N ASP A 30 7.58 11.31 0.38
CA ASP A 30 6.70 11.89 -0.66
C ASP A 30 7.39 12.09 -2.01
N GLY A 31 8.65 12.52 -2.01
CA GLY A 31 9.43 12.70 -3.23
C GLY A 31 9.70 11.41 -4.02
N GLN A 32 9.45 10.24 -3.43
CA GLN A 32 9.65 8.93 -4.06
C GLN A 32 8.34 8.32 -4.58
N LEU A 33 7.17 8.88 -4.28
CA LEU A 33 5.89 8.32 -4.71
C LEU A 33 5.80 8.17 -6.23
N LYS A 34 6.29 9.18 -6.96
CA LYS A 34 6.30 9.14 -8.43
C LYS A 34 7.27 8.09 -8.97
N LEU A 35 8.44 7.93 -8.34
CA LEU A 35 9.41 6.88 -8.67
C LEU A 35 8.81 5.48 -8.49
N ILE A 36 8.05 5.26 -7.42
CA ILE A 36 7.40 3.98 -7.16
C ILE A 36 6.34 3.69 -8.22
N GLN A 37 5.51 4.69 -8.53
CA GLN A 37 4.48 4.57 -9.55
C GLN A 37 5.07 4.24 -10.92
N ASP A 38 6.14 4.93 -11.31
CA ASP A 38 6.69 4.84 -12.66
C ASP A 38 7.69 3.68 -12.84
N TYR A 39 8.29 3.16 -11.76
CA TYR A 39 9.34 2.13 -11.84
C TYR A 39 9.06 0.90 -10.99
N GLU A 40 8.82 1.05 -9.67
CA GLU A 40 8.71 -0.10 -8.76
C GLU A 40 7.48 -0.97 -9.08
N ILE A 41 6.32 -0.36 -9.34
CA ILE A 41 5.08 -1.08 -9.69
C ILE A 41 5.23 -1.80 -11.05
N PRO A 42 5.66 -1.15 -12.15
CA PRO A 42 5.89 -1.84 -13.42
C PRO A 42 6.93 -2.97 -13.34
N GLN A 43 8.04 -2.77 -12.63
CA GLN A 43 9.05 -3.82 -12.45
C GLN A 43 8.48 -5.03 -11.71
N MET A 44 7.60 -4.80 -10.74
CA MET A 44 6.92 -5.89 -10.04
C MET A 44 5.95 -6.63 -10.96
N GLN A 45 5.18 -5.92 -11.78
CA GLN A 45 4.30 -6.53 -12.78
C GLN A 45 5.09 -7.38 -13.78
N ILE A 46 6.23 -6.89 -14.27
CA ILE A 46 7.15 -7.64 -15.14
C ILE A 46 7.65 -8.90 -14.43
N SER A 47 8.03 -8.79 -13.16
CA SER A 47 8.51 -9.95 -12.38
C SER A 47 7.43 -11.03 -12.23
N ILE A 48 6.16 -10.62 -12.11
CA ILE A 48 5.01 -11.55 -12.05
C ILE A 48 4.75 -12.18 -13.41
N SER A 49 4.80 -11.43 -14.51
CA SER A 49 4.62 -12.00 -15.85
C SER A 49 5.75 -12.96 -16.21
N CYS A 50 6.99 -12.68 -15.81
CA CYS A 50 8.12 -13.59 -16.01
C CYS A 50 7.97 -14.92 -15.24
N PHE A 51 7.14 -14.95 -14.20
CA PHE A 51 6.83 -16.18 -13.48
C PHE A 51 5.82 -17.06 -14.23
N ASP A 52 4.77 -16.45 -14.78
CA ASP A 52 3.78 -17.09 -15.67
C ASP A 52 3.08 -16.02 -16.52
N ASP A 53 3.24 -16.10 -17.85
CA ASP A 53 2.70 -15.12 -18.81
C ASP A 53 1.15 -15.07 -18.80
N ASN A 54 0.48 -16.14 -18.37
CA ASN A 54 -0.98 -16.20 -18.30
C ASN A 54 -1.52 -15.70 -16.96
N TYR A 55 -0.66 -15.51 -15.95
CA TYR A 55 -1.06 -15.11 -14.61
C TYR A 55 -1.13 -13.59 -14.49
N LYS A 56 -2.35 -13.07 -14.40
CA LYS A 56 -2.64 -11.62 -14.31
C LYS A 56 -3.44 -11.31 -13.05
N PRO A 57 -2.83 -11.34 -11.85
CA PRO A 57 -3.53 -11.04 -10.61
C PRO A 57 -3.89 -9.55 -10.53
N SER A 58 -4.94 -9.24 -9.77
CA SER A 58 -5.22 -7.85 -9.39
C SER A 58 -4.24 -7.41 -8.31
N ILE A 59 -3.50 -6.31 -8.55
CA ILE A 59 -2.50 -5.81 -7.61
C ILE A 59 -3.00 -4.51 -6.97
N THR A 60 -2.98 -4.45 -5.65
CA THR A 60 -3.22 -3.23 -4.87
C THR A 60 -1.93 -2.85 -4.16
N TYR A 61 -1.41 -1.67 -4.46
CA TYR A 61 -0.16 -1.17 -3.89
C TYR A 61 -0.46 0.00 -2.94
N ILE A 62 -0.18 -0.19 -1.65
CA ILE A 62 -0.49 0.75 -0.58
C ILE A 62 0.81 1.23 0.03
N VAL A 63 1.12 2.51 -0.14
CA VAL A 63 2.27 3.14 0.52
C VAL A 63 1.87 3.53 1.94
N VAL A 64 2.64 3.06 2.93
CA VAL A 64 2.41 3.33 4.35
C VAL A 64 3.44 4.37 4.83
N GLN A 65 2.96 5.52 5.30
CA GLN A 65 3.80 6.60 5.80
C GLN A 65 3.61 6.77 7.32
N LYS A 66 4.53 6.21 8.12
CA LYS A 66 4.45 6.27 9.59
C LYS A 66 5.00 7.56 10.21
N ARG A 67 5.83 8.30 9.46
CA ARG A 67 6.56 9.49 9.94
C ARG A 67 6.06 10.74 9.21
N ILE A 68 4.79 11.09 9.46
CA ILE A 68 4.14 12.27 8.88
C ILE A 68 3.99 13.39 9.92
N ASN A 69 3.89 14.63 9.44
CA ASN A 69 3.69 15.81 10.27
C ASN A 69 2.23 16.05 10.65
N THR A 70 1.29 15.43 9.94
CA THR A 70 -0.15 15.53 10.23
C THR A 70 -0.44 15.00 11.63
N ARG A 71 -1.25 15.75 12.39
CA ARG A 71 -1.73 15.39 13.72
C ARG A 71 -3.24 15.54 13.76
N ILE A 72 -3.93 14.51 14.21
CA ILE A 72 -5.39 14.47 14.31
C ILE A 72 -5.76 14.50 15.80
N PHE A 73 -6.71 15.35 16.16
CA PHE A 73 -7.17 15.53 17.53
C PHE A 73 -8.69 15.43 17.59
N LEU A 74 -9.20 14.70 18.58
CA LEU A 74 -10.61 14.66 18.91
C LEU A 74 -10.94 15.85 19.84
N LYS A 75 -11.88 16.70 19.44
CA LYS A 75 -12.32 17.83 20.26
C LYS A 75 -13.32 17.36 21.32
N GLN A 76 -13.00 17.56 22.59
CA GLN A 76 -13.87 17.28 23.74
C GLN A 76 -14.13 18.57 24.51
N GLY A 77 -15.18 19.31 24.10
CA GLY A 77 -15.49 20.62 24.70
C GLY A 77 -14.38 21.65 24.47
N LYS A 78 -13.68 22.03 25.55
CA LYS A 78 -12.50 22.94 25.52
C LYS A 78 -11.17 22.21 25.43
N GLU A 79 -11.16 20.88 25.53
CA GLU A 79 -9.95 20.05 25.54
C GLU A 79 -9.79 19.26 24.23
N PHE A 80 -8.58 18.75 24.02
CA PHE A 80 -8.22 17.88 22.89
C PHE A 80 -7.73 16.55 23.42
N ALA A 81 -8.22 15.47 22.81
CA ALA A 81 -7.80 14.10 23.09
C ALA A 81 -7.25 13.44 21.83
N ASN A 82 -6.53 12.33 22.00
CA ASN A 82 -6.20 11.46 20.88
C ASN A 82 -7.49 10.79 20.37
N PRO A 83 -7.70 10.67 19.06
CA PRO A 83 -8.79 9.87 18.50
C PRO A 83 -8.67 8.40 18.90
N ASP A 84 -9.80 7.70 18.90
CA ASP A 84 -9.84 6.27 19.19
C ASP A 84 -9.17 5.44 18.09
N PRO A 85 -8.59 4.28 18.41
CA PRO A 85 -8.07 3.34 17.40
C PRO A 85 -9.16 2.97 16.38
N GLY A 86 -8.81 3.01 15.10
CA GLY A 86 -9.76 2.80 14.01
C GLY A 86 -10.44 4.08 13.51
N THR A 87 -10.08 5.25 14.03
CA THR A 87 -10.41 6.54 13.40
C THR A 87 -9.81 6.57 12.00
N VAL A 88 -10.64 6.83 10.99
CA VAL A 88 -10.24 7.00 9.59
C VAL A 88 -10.55 8.42 9.14
N VAL A 89 -9.60 9.06 8.46
CA VAL A 89 -9.80 10.36 7.81
C VAL A 89 -9.48 10.24 6.32
N ASP A 90 -10.53 10.26 5.50
CA ASP A 90 -10.48 10.12 4.04
C ASP A 90 -10.78 11.43 3.28
N ASN A 91 -11.30 12.44 3.99
CA ASN A 91 -11.75 13.70 3.38
C ASN A 91 -11.03 14.92 3.98
N LEU A 92 -11.09 16.06 3.27
CA LEU A 92 -10.60 17.40 3.64
C LEU A 92 -9.07 17.59 3.73
N ILE A 93 -8.37 16.67 4.39
CA ILE A 93 -6.91 16.75 4.62
C ILE A 93 -6.12 15.75 3.77
N THR A 94 -6.81 15.03 2.89
CA THR A 94 -6.26 14.10 1.90
C THR A 94 -5.78 14.85 0.65
N ARG A 95 -4.92 14.22 -0.13
CA ARG A 95 -4.32 14.79 -1.34
C ARG A 95 -5.30 14.67 -2.50
N ARG A 96 -5.49 15.74 -3.26
CA ARG A 96 -6.39 15.71 -4.43
C ARG A 96 -5.94 14.74 -5.52
N ASP A 97 -4.63 14.59 -5.71
CA ASP A 97 -4.05 13.81 -6.81
C ASP A 97 -3.73 12.36 -6.41
N TRP A 98 -3.91 11.99 -5.13
CA TRP A 98 -3.62 10.65 -4.63
C TRP A 98 -4.83 10.08 -3.91
N TYR A 99 -5.02 8.77 -4.03
CA TYR A 99 -5.99 8.07 -3.19
C TYR A 99 -5.32 7.73 -1.86
N ASP A 100 -5.42 8.64 -0.89
CA ASP A 100 -4.86 8.51 0.46
C ASP A 100 -5.93 8.62 1.56
N PHE A 101 -5.60 8.06 2.73
CA PHE A 101 -6.41 8.13 3.95
C PHE A 101 -5.47 8.00 5.16
N LEU A 102 -5.89 8.54 6.31
CA LEU A 102 -5.18 8.48 7.59
C LEU A 102 -5.93 7.64 8.62
#